data_AF-A0A5P9HP84-F1
#
_entry.id   AF-A0A5P9HP84-F1
#
_cell.length_a   1.000
_cell.length_b   1.000
_cell.length_c   1.000
_cell.angle_alpha   90.00
_cell.angle_beta   90.00
_cell.angle_gamma   90.00
#
_symmetry.space_group_name_H-M   'P 1'
#
loop_
_entity.id
_entity.type
_entity.pdbx_description
1 polymer ?
#
loop_
_entity_poly.entity_id
_entity_poly.type
_entity_poly.pdbx_seq_one_letter_code
_entity_poly.pdbx_strand_id
1 'polypeptide(L)' 'MLDFLLILLVSGIMVMADYMSLKKEKKLMIAYLSLIVIGLSLFLAEMLMEDVPNPLNVIVYLFKPLTEMIMSLFK' A
#
# COMPACT_ATOMS: atom_id res chain seq x y z
N MET A 1 8.00 -16.03 2.99
CA MET A 1 7.29 -17.01 2.13
C MET A 1 5.95 -17.42 2.73
N LEU A 2 5.89 -17.75 4.03
CA LEU A 2 4.62 -17.95 4.75
C LEU A 2 3.73 -16.71 4.71
N ASP A 3 4.31 -15.52 4.91
CA ASP A 3 3.58 -14.24 4.93
C ASP A 3 2.94 -13.92 3.56
N PHE A 4 3.62 -14.28 2.47
CA PHE A 4 3.09 -14.13 1.11
C PHE A 4 1.88 -15.03 0.86
N LEU A 5 1.96 -16.29 1.25
CA LEU A 5 0.83 -17.21 1.13
C LEU A 5 -0.36 -16.74 1.98
N LEU A 6 -0.10 -16.22 3.19
CA LEU A 6 -1.12 -15.68 4.07
C LEU A 6 -1.81 -14.44 3.45
N ILE A 7 -1.03 -13.50 2.92
CA ILE A 7 -1.56 -12.29 2.27
C ILE A 7 -2.36 -12.63 1.03
N LEU A 8 -1.90 -13.59 0.22
CA LEU A 8 -2.62 -14.03 -0.97
C LEU A 8 -3.93 -14.73 -0.62
N LEU A 9 -3.94 -15.53 0.45
CA LEU A 9 -5.13 -16.20 0.96
C LEU A 9 -6.14 -15.19 1.53
N VAL A 10 -5.70 -14.25 2.36
CA VAL A 10 -6.55 -13.18 2.91
C VAL A 10 -7.13 -12.31 1.79
N SER A 11 -6.31 -11.92 0.81
CA SER A 11 -6.77 -11.15 -0.36
C SER A 11 -7.82 -11.91 -1.16
N GLY A 12 -7.64 -13.22 -1.34
CA GLY A 12 -8.63 -14.08 -2.00
C GLY A 12 -9.96 -14.14 -1.24
N ILE A 13 -9.91 -14.27 0.09
CA ILE A 13 -11.12 -14.26 0.93
C ILE A 13 -11.84 -12.91 0.84
N MET A 14 -11.11 -11.79 0.86
CA MET A 14 -11.69 -10.45 0.71
C MET A 14 -12.43 -10.32 -0.62
N VAL A 15 -11.80 -10.74 -1.73
CA VAL A 15 -12.44 -10.71 -3.05
C VAL A 15 -13.71 -11.56 -3.05
N MET A 16 -13.68 -12.77 -2.47
CA MET A 16 -14.87 -13.63 -2.41
C MET A 16 -16.01 -13.02 -1.57
N ALA A 17 -15.67 -12.41 -0.43
CA ALA A 17 -16.64 -11.76 0.45
C ALA A 17 -17.33 -10.57 -0.23
N ASP A 18 -16.55 -9.73 -0.91
CA ASP A 18 -17.04 -8.50 -1.54
C ASP A 18 -17.56 -8.73 -2.98
N TYR A 19 -17.31 -9.89 -3.58
CA TYR A 19 -17.72 -10.17 -4.96
C TYR A 19 -19.24 -10.03 -5.15
N MET A 20 -20.03 -10.56 -4.21
CA MET A 20 -21.48 -10.59 -4.37
C MET A 20 -22.12 -9.20 -4.28
N SER A 21 -21.51 -8.29 -3.50
CA SER A 21 -21.93 -6.88 -3.38
C SER A 21 -21.45 -6.05 -4.57
N LEU A 22 -20.24 -6.30 -5.08
CA LEU A 22 -19.62 -5.51 -6.15
C LEU A 22 -19.96 -5.99 -7.57
N LYS A 23 -20.45 -7.22 -7.77
CA LYS A 23 -20.70 -7.79 -9.12
C LYS A 23 -21.68 -6.98 -9.99
N LYS A 24 -22.59 -6.23 -9.38
CA LYS A 24 -23.59 -5.40 -10.09
C LYS A 24 -23.01 -4.04 -10.49
N GLU A 25 -22.01 -3.56 -9.77
CA GLU A 25 -21.41 -2.24 -9.94
C GLU A 25 -19.99 -2.35 -10.53
N LYS A 26 -19.92 -2.55 -11.85
CA LYS A 26 -18.66 -2.80 -12.56
C LYS A 26 -17.59 -1.74 -12.30
N LYS A 27 -17.96 -0.47 -12.16
CA LYS A 27 -17.01 0.62 -11.87
C LYS A 27 -16.36 0.45 -10.49
N LEU A 28 -17.16 0.13 -9.47
CA LEU A 28 -16.66 -0.11 -8.12
C LEU A 28 -15.81 -1.38 -8.06
N MET A 29 -16.21 -2.43 -8.79
CA MET A 29 -15.44 -3.67 -8.88
C MET A 29 -14.05 -3.45 -9.50
N ILE A 30 -13.96 -2.62 -10.56
CA ILE A 30 -12.69 -2.25 -11.18
C ILE A 30 -11.82 -1.43 -10.20
N ALA A 31 -12.40 -0.44 -9.52
CA ALA A 31 -11.68 0.35 -8.52
C ALA A 31 -11.15 -0.54 -7.38
N TYR A 32 -11.99 -1.42 -6.84
CA TYR A 32 -11.63 -2.37 -5.80
C TYR A 32 -10.49 -3.31 -6.24
N LEU A 33 -10.61 -3.94 -7.41
CA LEU A 33 -9.57 -4.82 -7.95
C LEU A 33 -8.27 -4.05 -8.19
N SER A 34 -8.33 -2.80 -8.67
CA SER A 34 -7.14 -1.98 -8.87
C SER A 34 -6.39 -1.73 -7.55
N LEU A 35 -7.11 -1.46 -6.45
CA LEU A 35 -6.51 -1.29 -5.14
C LEU A 35 -5.87 -2.57 -4.62
N ILE A 36 -6.52 -3.73 -4.79
CA ILE A 36 -5.95 -5.02 -4.42
C ILE A 36 -4.67 -5.31 -5.21
N VAL A 37 -4.69 -5.08 -6.53
CA VAL A 37 -3.51 -5.29 -7.38
C VAL A 37 -2.36 -4.38 -6.97
N ILE A 38 -2.63 -3.09 -6.70
CA ILE A 38 -1.61 -2.15 -6.22
C ILE A 38 -1.03 -2.62 -4.89
N GLY A 39 -1.87 -2.96 -3.90
CA GLY A 39 -1.41 -3.45 -2.59
C GLY A 39 -0.56 -4.71 -2.70
N LEU A 40 -0.99 -5.69 -3.50
CA LEU A 40 -0.23 -6.92 -3.74
C LEU A 40 1.09 -6.66 -4.46
N SER A 41 1.12 -5.74 -5.41
CA SER A 41 2.35 -5.38 -6.12
C SER A 41 3.37 -4.68 -5.21
N LEU A 42 2.93 -3.84 -4.28
CA LEU A 42 3.79 -3.22 -3.27
C LEU A 42 4.37 -4.27 -2.31
N PHE A 43 3.53 -5.21 -1.86
CA PHE A 43 3.97 -6.31 -1.01
C PHE A 43 4.97 -7.24 -1.72
N LEU A 44 4.74 -7.52 -3.01
CA LEU A 44 5.67 -8.29 -3.83
C LEU A 44 7.02 -7.58 -4.00
N ALA A 45 7.00 -6.27 -4.26
CA ALA A 45 8.23 -5.49 -4.40
C ALA A 45 9.05 -5.47 -3.10
N GLU A 46 8.38 -5.35 -1.94
CA GLU A 46 9.02 -5.45 -0.62
C GLU A 46 9.65 -6.84 -0.41
N MET A 47 8.94 -7.91 -0.80
CA MET A 47 9.43 -9.28 -0.67
C MET A 47 10.64 -9.56 -1.59
N LEU A 48 10.71 -8.92 -2.75
CA LEU A 48 11.82 -9.07 -3.70
C LEU A 48 13.07 -8.26 -3.31
N MET A 49 13.05 -7.59 -2.15
CA MET A 49 14.13 -6.68 -1.71
C MET A 49 14.41 -5.56 -2.72
N GLU A 50 13.46 -5.25 -3.61
CA GLU A 50 13.53 -4.00 -4.36
C GLU A 50 13.21 -2.86 -3.38
N ASP A 51 13.96 -1.76 -3.48
CA ASP A 51 13.68 -0.54 -2.71
C ASP A 51 12.29 -0.03 -3.10
N VAL A 52 11.27 -0.46 -2.35
CA VAL A 52 9.91 0.06 -2.51
C VAL A 52 9.97 1.53 -2.10
N PRO A 53 9.65 2.47 -3.00
CA PRO A 53 9.66 3.88 -2.65
C PRO A 53 8.63 4.10 -1.55
N ASN A 54 9.11 4.21 -0.31
CA ASN A 54 8.26 4.41 0.85
C ASN A 54 7.68 5.82 0.77
N PRO A 55 6.35 6.01 0.71
CA PRO A 55 5.74 7.34 0.68
C PRO A 55 6.12 8.18 1.91
N LEU A 56 6.46 7.54 3.03
CA LEU A 56 7.03 8.23 4.19
C LEU A 56 8.36 8.91 3.86
N ASN A 57 9.18 8.39 2.95
CA ASN A 57 10.41 9.06 2.53
C ASN A 57 10.12 10.38 1.82
N VAL A 58 9.04 10.44 1.04
CA VAL A 58 8.59 11.68 0.38
C VAL A 58 8.10 12.68 1.42
N ILE A 59 7.32 12.22 2.40
CA ILE A 59 6.86 13.05 3.52
C ILE A 59 8.06 13.56 4.32
N VAL A 60 8.99 12.70 4.67
CA VAL A 60 10.22 13.06 5.39
C VAL A 60 11.03 14.09 4.60
N TYR A 61 11.18 13.91 3.28
CA TYR A 61 11.86 14.88 2.41
C TYR A 61 11.20 16.26 2.43
N LEU A 62 9.87 16.31 2.34
CA LEU A 62 9.10 17.56 2.38
C LEU A 62 9.20 18.27 3.73
N PHE A 63 9.20 17.51 4.83
CA PHE A 63 9.21 18.08 6.18
C PHE A 63 10.62 18.36 6.72
N LYS A 64 11.66 17.71 6.18
CA LYS A 64 13.07 17.89 6.57
C LYS A 64 13.50 19.37 6.71
N PRO A 65 13.22 20.28 5.75
CA PRO A 65 13.61 21.69 5.91
C PRO A 65 12.91 22.39 7.09
N LEU A 66 11.65 22.06 7.36
CA LEU A 66 10.93 22.57 8.53
C LEU A 66 11.54 22.03 9.83
N THR A 67 11.86 20.75 9.87
CA THR A 67 12.48 20.11 11.06
C THR A 67 13.85 20.70 11.35
N GLU A 68 14.67 20.95 10.32
CA GLU A 68 15.98 21.59 10.45
C GLU A 68 15.87 23.05 10.92
N MET A 69 14.87 23.79 10.45
CA MET A 69 14.61 25.16 10.89
C MET A 69 14.12 25.24 12.34
N ILE A 70 13.31 24.26 12.78
CA ILE A 70 12.88 24.17 14.18
C ILE A 70 14.07 23.77 15.06
N MET A 71 14.86 22.77 14.66
CA MET A 71 16.05 22.33 15.39
C MET A 71 17.10 23.42 15.55
N SER A 72 17.22 24.35 14.59
CA SER A 72 18.15 25.48 14.70
C SER A 72 17.72 26.54 15.72
N LEU A 73 16.43 26.61 16.07
CA LEU A 73 15.91 27.51 17.11
C LEU A 73 16.09 26.95 18.53
N PHE A 74 16.23 25.63 18.67
CA PHE A 74 16.46 24.95 19.95
C PHE A 74 17.95 24.73 20.25
N LYS A 75 18.84 25.25 19.41
CA LYS A 75 20.29 25.18 19.55
C LYS A 75 20.85 26.55 19.90
#